data_AF-A0AAU8K6I0-F1
#
_entry.id   AF-A0AAU8K6I0-F1
#
_cell.length_a   1.000
_cell.length_b   1.000
_cell.length_c   1.000
_cell.angle_alpha   90.00
_cell.angle_beta   90.00
_cell.angle_gamma   90.00
#
_symmetry.space_group_name_H-M   'P 1'
#
loop_
_entity.id
_entity.type
_entity.pdbx_description
1 polymer ?
#
loop_
_entity_poly.entity_id
_entity_poly.type
_entity_poly.pdbx_seq_one_letter_code
_entity_poly.pdbx_strand_id
1 'polypeptide(L)' 'MAPETAWDGQAALIEAITEAVRDGDDRTVRRLLARFAELATTDDLYALRDALDTARPSGDRRPD' A
#
# COMPACT_ATOMS: atom_id res chain seq x y z
N MET A 1 -7.30 1.61 -26.33
CA MET A 1 -6.08 1.99 -25.59
C MET A 1 -6.25 1.44 -24.18
N ALA A 2 -5.41 0.48 -23.80
CA ALA A 2 -5.62 -0.43 -22.67
C ALA A 2 -5.54 0.27 -21.29
N PRO A 3 -6.45 -0.02 -20.34
CA PRO A 3 -6.33 0.44 -18.96
C PRO A 3 -5.30 -0.36 -18.13
N GLU A 4 -4.68 -1.39 -18.73
CA GLU A 4 -3.90 -2.45 -18.07
C GLU A 4 -2.67 -1.89 -17.32
N THR A 5 -2.03 -0.85 -17.86
CA THR A 5 -0.80 -0.26 -17.29
C THR A 5 -1.03 0.62 -16.05
N ALA A 6 -2.25 1.12 -15.84
CA ALA A 6 -2.56 1.93 -14.66
C ALA A 6 -2.68 1.05 -13.40
N TRP A 7 -3.20 -0.16 -13.55
CA TRP A 7 -3.39 -1.11 -12.46
C TRP A 7 -2.05 -1.73 -12.02
N ASP A 8 -1.16 -2.01 -12.97
CA ASP A 8 0.23 -2.41 -12.67
C ASP A 8 0.97 -1.32 -11.88
N GLY A 9 0.79 -0.05 -12.26
CA GLY A 9 1.41 1.08 -11.56
C GLY A 9 0.87 1.30 -10.14
N GLN A 10 -0.44 1.08 -9.95
CA GLN A 10 -1.10 1.23 -8.66
C GLN A 10 -0.74 0.08 -7.69
N ALA A 11 -0.75 -1.16 -8.19
CA ALA A 11 -0.33 -2.33 -7.42
C ALA A 11 1.15 -2.22 -7.00
N ALA A 12 2.03 -1.79 -7.91
CA ALA A 12 3.44 -1.53 -7.59
C ALA A 12 3.61 -0.41 -6.56
N LEU A 13 2.73 0.61 -6.56
CA LEU A 13 2.76 1.68 -5.57
C LEU A 13 2.31 1.18 -4.18
N ILE A 14 1.28 0.33 -4.12
CA ILE A 14 0.83 -0.32 -2.87
C ILE A 14 1.92 -1.23 -2.30
N GLU A 15 2.60 -2.00 -3.16
CA GLU A 15 3.73 -2.84 -2.78
C GLU A 15 4.89 -2.01 -2.22
N ALA A 16 5.26 -0.91 -2.90
CA ALA A 16 6.32 -0.02 -2.43
C ALA A 16 6.00 0.65 -1.09
N ILE A 17 4.73 1.02 -0.86
CA ILE A 17 4.28 1.57 0.44
C ILE A 17 4.42 0.48 1.51
N THR A 18 3.91 -0.71 1.22
CA THR A 18 3.99 -1.87 2.10
C THR A 18 5.41 -2.19 2.53
N GLU A 19 6.35 -2.18 1.59
CA GLU A 19 7.75 -2.47 1.85
C GLU A 19 8.42 -1.35 2.67
N ALA A 20 8.15 -0.08 2.35
CA ALA A 20 8.66 1.03 3.14
C ALA A 20 8.13 1.03 4.59
N VAL A 21 6.89 0.58 4.80
CA VAL A 21 6.33 0.38 6.15
C VAL A 21 7.03 -0.76 6.89
N ARG A 22 7.39 -1.85 6.20
CA ARG A 22 8.15 -2.96 6.79
C ARG A 22 9.58 -2.58 7.15
N ASP A 23 10.24 -1.80 6.29
CA ASP A 23 11.61 -1.29 6.51
C ASP A 23 11.68 -0.21 7.61
N GLY A 24 10.54 0.42 7.92
CA GLY A 24 10.45 1.52 8.88
C GLY A 24 10.92 2.86 8.32
N ASP A 25 10.96 3.02 6.99
CA ASP A 25 11.38 4.26 6.35
C ASP A 25 10.22 5.26 6.25
N ASP A 26 9.95 5.97 7.35
CA ASP A 26 8.85 6.94 7.47
C ASP A 26 8.87 8.01 6.37
N ARG A 27 10.07 8.41 5.92
CA ARG A 27 10.23 9.43 4.88
C ARG A 27 9.70 8.94 3.53
N THR A 28 10.05 7.72 3.17
CA THR A 28 9.60 7.08 1.93
C THR A 28 8.11 6.75 2.01
N VAL A 29 7.63 6.23 3.15
CA VAL A 29 6.20 6.01 3.40
C VAL A 29 5.42 7.30 3.17
N ARG A 30 5.83 8.42 3.79
CA ARG A 30 5.13 9.70 3.64
C ARG A 30 5.12 10.20 2.20
N ARG A 31 6.22 10.03 1.46
CA ARG A 31 6.31 10.43 0.05
C ARG A 31 5.41 9.59 -0.84
N LEU A 32 5.41 8.27 -0.65
CA LEU A 32 4.61 7.34 -1.45
C LEU A 32 3.12 7.50 -1.14
N LEU A 33 2.74 7.70 0.13
CA LEU A 33 1.36 7.99 0.52
C LEU A 33 0.85 9.31 -0.08
N ALA A 34 1.66 10.36 -0.10
CA ALA A 34 1.28 11.62 -0.73
C ALA A 34 0.98 11.44 -2.22
N ARG A 35 1.86 10.71 -2.93
CA ARG A 35 1.66 10.38 -4.35
C ARG A 35 0.43 9.50 -4.58
N PHE A 36 0.21 8.53 -3.69
CA PHE A 36 -0.94 7.65 -3.73
C PHE A 36 -2.24 8.42 -3.55
N ALA A 37 -2.31 9.33 -2.58
CA ALA A 37 -3.49 10.15 -2.32
C ALA A 37 -3.90 11.05 -3.49
N GLU A 38 -2.96 11.48 -4.34
CA GLU A 38 -3.28 12.26 -5.55
C GLU A 38 -3.92 11.43 -6.67
N LEU A 39 -3.70 10.12 -6.68
CA LEU A 39 -4.12 9.21 -7.76
C LEU A 39 -5.17 8.18 -7.32
N ALA A 40 -5.32 7.96 -6.02
CA ALA A 40 -6.13 6.90 -5.46
C ALA A 40 -7.63 7.18 -5.57
N THR A 41 -8.36 6.16 -5.96
CA THR A 41 -9.81 6.06 -5.80
C THR A 41 -10.14 5.45 -4.43
N THR A 42 -11.43 5.43 -4.09
CA THR A 42 -11.90 4.79 -2.86
C THR A 42 -11.56 3.30 -2.82
N ASP A 43 -11.57 2.61 -3.96
CA ASP A 43 -11.23 1.18 -4.07
C ASP A 43 -9.74 0.93 -3.74
N ASP A 44 -8.86 1.82 -4.21
CA ASP A 44 -7.42 1.74 -3.94
C ASP A 44 -7.10 1.88 -2.44
N LEU A 45 -7.87 2.69 -1.72
CA LEU A 45 -7.72 2.81 -0.26
C LEU A 45 -8.07 1.50 0.46
N TYR A 46 -9.06 0.76 -0.04
CA TYR A 46 -9.40 -0.56 0.49
C TYR A 46 -8.29 -1.58 0.20
N ALA A 47 -7.75 -1.58 -1.01
CA ALA A 47 -6.63 -2.44 -1.40
C ALA A 47 -5.36 -2.14 -0.59
N LEU A 48 -5.05 -0.86 -0.35
CA LEU A 48 -3.91 -0.45 0.48
C LEU A 48 -4.07 -0.93 1.93
N ARG A 49 -5.27 -0.82 2.51
CA ARG A 49 -5.56 -1.32 3.86
C ARG A 49 -5.33 -2.82 3.96
N ASP A 50 -5.79 -3.59 2.99
CA ASP A 50 -5.64 -5.05 2.95
C ASP A 50 -4.15 -5.46 2.84
N ALA A 51 -3.40 -4.78 1.98
CA ALA A 51 -1.96 -5.01 1.85
C ALA A 51 -1.19 -4.69 3.14
N LEU A 52 -1.54 -3.60 3.83
CA LEU A 52 -0.93 -3.25 5.12
C LEU A 52 -1.32 -4.23 6.24
N ASP A 53 -2.56 -4.74 6.26
CA ASP A 53 -2.98 -5.77 7.22
C ASP A 53 -2.18 -7.07 7.02
N THR A 54 -2.01 -7.48 5.75
CA THR A 54 -1.19 -8.64 5.36
C THR A 54 0.29 -8.43 5.68
N ALA A 55 0.79 -7.20 5.56
CA ALA A 55 2.17 -6.87 5.82
C ALA A 55 2.53 -6.71 7.29
N ARG A 56 1.52 -6.56 8.16
CA ARG A 56 1.73 -6.51 9.60
C ARG A 56 2.28 -7.85 10.06
N PRO A 57 3.44 -7.89 10.75
CA PRO A 57 3.97 -9.14 11.28
C PRO A 57 2.90 -9.78 12.17
N SER A 58 2.60 -11.06 11.92
CA SER A 58 1.48 -11.82 12.50
C SER A 58 1.55 -12.03 14.02
N GLY A 59 2.35 -11.24 14.75
CA GLY A 59 2.62 -11.38 16.19
C GLY A 59 1.52 -10.86 17.12
N ASP A 60 0.45 -10.24 16.62
CA ASP A 60 -0.60 -9.65 17.48
C ASP A 60 -2.02 -10.15 17.18
N ARG A 61 -2.18 -11.19 16.34
CA ARG A 61 -3.45 -11.93 16.29
C ARG A 61 -3.41 -12.94 17.43
N ARG A 62 -3.61 -12.46 18.67
CA ARG A 62 -3.97 -13.34 19.78
C ARG A 62 -5.29 -14.01 19.39
N PRO A 63 -5.34 -15.35 19.25
CA PRO A 63 -6.61 -16.01 19.07
C PRO A 63 -7.35 -15.93 20.41
N ASP A 64 -8.48 -15.22 20.42
CA ASP A 64 -9.53 -15.37 21.43
C ASP A 64 -10.45 -16.53 21.04
#